data_AF-A0A2H5BSF5-F1
#
_entry.id   AF-A0A2H5BSF5-F1
#
_cell.length_a   1.000
_cell.length_b   1.000
_cell.length_c   1.000
_cell.angle_alpha   90.00
_cell.angle_beta   90.00
_cell.angle_gamma   90.00
#
_symmetry.space_group_name_H-M   'P 1'
#
loop_
_entity.id
_entity.type
_entity.pdbx_description
1 polymer ?
#
loop_
_entity_poly.entity_id
_entity_poly.type
_entity_poly.pdbx_seq_one_letter_code
_entity_poly.pdbx_strand_id
1 'polypeptide(L)'
;MEGTKRSYRKIPKLDLRKVKLADVFEKNEPGVFRVKESDEQLLYDCLEETQNIRQEKHIAYAIRFRGKSVYCVFYESPFWDL
;
A
#
# COMPACT_ATOMS: atom_id res chain seq x y z
N MET A 1 -11.32 -23.91 4.18
CA MET A 1 -10.77 -22.69 3.54
C MET A 1 -11.69 -21.54 3.90
N GLU A 2 -11.52 -21.00 5.11
CA GLU A 2 -12.39 -20.01 5.70
C GLU A 2 -11.78 -18.61 5.53
N GLY A 3 -12.59 -17.68 5.01
CA GLY A 3 -12.56 -16.31 5.52
C GLY A 3 -11.52 -15.33 4.97
N THR A 4 -11.58 -14.97 3.68
CA THR A 4 -11.05 -13.65 3.24
C THR A 4 -11.95 -12.95 2.22
N LYS A 5 -13.27 -13.02 2.39
CA LYS A 5 -14.16 -11.92 1.95
C LYS A 5 -14.09 -10.78 2.97
N ARG A 6 -12.88 -10.27 3.28
CA ARG A 6 -12.73 -9.08 4.13
C ARG A 6 -13.22 -7.89 3.31
N SER A 7 -14.45 -7.49 3.63
CA SER A 7 -15.18 -6.38 3.05
C SER A 7 -14.28 -5.17 2.78
N TYR A 8 -14.09 -4.86 1.50
CA TYR A 8 -13.50 -3.60 1.02
C TYR A 8 -14.18 -2.32 1.58
N ARG A 9 -15.28 -2.46 2.34
CA ARG A 9 -15.98 -1.38 3.06
C ARG A 9 -15.18 -0.74 4.20
N LYS A 10 -14.22 -1.44 4.82
CA LYS A 10 -13.42 -0.95 5.96
C LYS A 10 -11.97 -0.60 5.58
N ILE A 11 -11.68 -0.41 4.29
CA ILE A 11 -10.32 -0.04 3.88
C ILE A 11 -10.06 1.41 4.30
N PRO A 12 -8.99 1.67 5.08
CA PRO A 12 -8.63 3.02 5.47
C PRO A 12 -8.34 3.85 4.22
N LYS A 13 -8.92 5.05 4.19
CA LYS A 13 -8.65 6.03 3.15
C LYS A 13 -7.41 6.79 3.58
N LEU A 14 -6.31 6.61 2.84
CA LEU A 14 -5.04 7.25 3.15
C LEU A 14 -4.94 8.52 2.33
N ASP A 15 -4.65 9.63 3.01
CA ASP A 15 -4.40 10.91 2.36
C ASP A 15 -2.87 11.08 2.28
N LEU A 16 -2.31 10.86 1.09
CA LEU A 16 -0.86 10.85 0.84
C LEU A 16 -0.21 12.20 1.17
N ARG A 17 -0.98 13.29 1.23
CA ARG A 17 -0.50 14.62 1.61
C ARG A 17 -0.33 14.79 3.12
N LYS A 18 -1.01 13.95 3.92
CA LYS A 18 -0.99 14.01 5.38
C LYS A 18 -0.16 12.89 6.00
N VAL A 19 -0.17 11.72 5.38
CA VAL A 19 0.51 10.53 5.89
C VAL A 19 1.55 10.10 4.86
N LYS A 20 2.81 10.12 5.26
CA LYS A 20 3.91 9.60 4.43
C LYS A 20 3.80 8.08 4.36
N LEU A 21 3.94 7.52 3.16
CA LEU A 21 4.00 6.06 2.99
C LEU A 21 5.19 5.46 3.73
N ALA A 22 6.28 6.23 3.92
CA ALA A 22 7.44 5.84 4.71
C ALA A 22 7.04 5.39 6.13
N ASP A 23 6.27 6.20 6.86
CA ASP A 23 5.77 5.86 8.20
C ASP A 23 4.91 4.58 8.21
N VAL A 24 4.14 4.38 7.14
CA VAL A 24 3.28 3.19 7.00
C VAL A 24 4.14 1.95 6.78
N PHE A 25 5.17 2.05 5.93
CA PHE A 25 6.11 0.97 5.68
C PHE A 25 7.04 0.70 6.86
N GLU A 26 7.44 1.74 7.61
CA GLU A 26 8.26 1.58 8.81
C GLU A 26 7.56 0.75 9.89
N LYS A 27 6.22 0.82 9.98
CA LYS A 27 5.45 0.02 10.94
C LYS A 27 5.32 -1.46 10.57
N ASN A 28 5.82 -1.89 9.40
CA ASN A 28 5.88 -3.29 8.96
C ASN A 28 4.54 -4.04 8.96
N GLU A 29 3.40 -3.34 9.00
CA GLU A 29 2.10 -4.01 8.94
C GLU A 29 1.64 -4.14 7.48
N PRO A 30 1.33 -5.35 6.97
CA PRO A 30 0.71 -5.54 5.68
C PRO A 30 -0.71 -4.95 5.67
N GLY A 31 -1.13 -4.36 4.56
CA GLY A 31 -2.35 -3.55 4.56
C GLY A 31 -2.79 -3.07 3.20
N VAL A 32 -4.03 -2.60 3.16
CA VAL A 32 -4.66 -2.04 1.96
C VAL A 32 -5.11 -0.64 2.30
N PHE A 33 -4.82 0.30 1.41
CA PHE A 33 -5.30 1.66 1.54
C PHE A 33 -5.88 2.15 0.23
N ARG A 34 -6.89 3.02 0.37
CA ARG A 34 -7.56 3.64 -0.77
C ARG A 34 -7.03 5.04 -0.97
N VAL A 35 -6.62 5.33 -2.20
CA VAL A 35 -6.15 6.62 -2.69
C VAL A 35 -7.15 7.16 -3.71
N LYS A 36 -7.24 8.50 -3.83
CA LYS A 36 -8.02 9.13 -4.90
C LYS A 36 -7.28 8.98 -6.23
N GLU A 37 -8.03 8.86 -7.31
CA GLU A 37 -7.48 8.83 -8.67
C GLU A 37 -6.64 10.08 -8.98
N SER A 38 -7.07 11.26 -8.52
CA SER A 38 -6.31 12.51 -8.70
C SER A 38 -4.97 12.55 -7.97
N ASP A 39 -4.74 11.66 -7.00
CA ASP A 39 -3.49 11.55 -6.25
C ASP A 39 -2.71 10.29 -6.69
N GLU A 40 -3.02 9.70 -7.84
CA GLU A 40 -2.28 8.56 -8.42
C GLU A 40 -0.82 8.92 -8.69
N GLN A 41 -0.56 10.07 -9.30
CA GLN A 41 0.81 10.49 -9.59
C GLN A 41 1.62 10.70 -8.30
N LEU A 42 0.99 11.24 -7.26
CA LEU A 42 1.57 11.38 -5.93
C LEU A 42 1.82 10.02 -5.27
N LEU A 43 0.95 9.02 -5.51
CA LEU A 43 1.16 7.65 -5.03
C LEU A 43 2.44 7.06 -5.64
N TYR A 44 2.67 7.24 -6.93
CA TYR A 44 3.89 6.76 -7.59
C TYR A 44 5.14 7.46 -7.06
N ASP A 45 5.09 8.78 -6.88
CA ASP A 45 6.18 9.57 -6.31
C ASP A 45 6.54 9.08 -4.89
N CYS A 46 5.54 8.94 -4.01
CA CYS A 46 5.77 8.41 -2.66
C CYS A 46 6.26 6.95 -2.67
N LEU A 47 5.86 6.13 -3.64
CA LEU A 47 6.40 4.78 -3.78
C LEU A 47 7.87 4.83 -4.17
N GLU A 48 8.25 5.67 -5.13
CA GLU A 48 9.65 5.86 -5.53
C GLU A 48 10.51 6.36 -4.36
N GLU A 49 10.06 7.37 -3.62
CA GLU A 49 10.75 7.87 -2.43
C GLU A 49 10.95 6.78 -1.36
N THR A 50 9.98 5.88 -1.21
CA THR A 50 10.01 4.79 -0.24
C THR A 50 10.67 3.53 -0.77
N GLN A 51 11.29 3.54 -1.95
CA GLN A 51 11.96 2.37 -2.53
C GLN A 51 13.01 1.79 -1.59
N ASN A 52 13.84 2.63 -0.97
CA ASN A 52 14.89 2.17 -0.05
C ASN A 52 14.29 1.44 1.17
N ILE A 53 13.28 2.03 1.80
CA ILE A 53 12.59 1.44 2.96
C ILE A 53 11.90 0.13 2.56
N ARG A 54 11.25 0.09 1.40
CA ARG A 54 10.57 -1.12 0.91
C ARG A 54 11.55 -2.25 0.60
N GLN A 55 12.73 -1.94 0.07
CA GLN A 55 13.77 -2.94 -0.17
C GLN A 55 14.35 -3.46 1.14
N GLU A 56 14.68 -2.57 2.07
CA GLU A 56 15.21 -2.92 3.40
C GLU A 56 14.22 -3.76 4.22
N LYS A 57 12.93 -3.41 4.16
CA LYS A 57 11.87 -4.09 4.89
C LYS A 57 11.20 -5.23 4.12
N HIS A 58 11.67 -5.53 2.91
CA HIS A 58 11.11 -6.56 2.04
C HIS A 58 9.60 -6.39 1.78
N ILE A 59 9.14 -5.15 1.62
CA ILE A 59 7.73 -4.83 1.42
C ILE A 59 7.44 -4.83 -0.08
N ALA A 60 6.59 -5.78 -0.50
CA ALA A 60 6.02 -5.80 -1.82
C ALA A 60 4.72 -4.99 -1.85
N TYR A 61 4.34 -4.51 -3.03
CA TYR A 61 3.11 -3.75 -3.22
C TYR A 61 2.44 -4.09 -4.55
N ALA A 62 1.14 -3.85 -4.61
CA ALA A 62 0.33 -3.97 -5.80
C ALA A 62 -0.68 -2.83 -5.84
N ILE A 63 -0.76 -2.16 -6.99
CA ILE A 63 -1.76 -1.12 -7.25
C ILE A 63 -2.92 -1.79 -8.00
N ARG A 64 -4.15 -1.56 -7.52
CA ARG A 64 -5.38 -2.04 -8.15
C ARG A 64 -6.35 -0.90 -8.37
N PHE A 65 -6.88 -0.83 -9.58
CA PHE A 65 -7.89 0.14 -9.97
C PHE A 65 -9.28 -0.47 -9.84
N ARG A 66 -10.19 0.20 -9.13
CA ARG A 66 -11.60 -0.22 -9.06
C ARG A 66 -12.52 0.99 -9.17
N GLY A 67 -13.03 1.21 -10.38
CA GLY A 67 -13.79 2.43 -10.72
C GLY A 67 -12.92 3.66 -10.56
N LYS A 68 -13.46 4.76 -10.00
CA LYS A 68 -12.74 6.03 -9.75
C LYS A 68 -11.86 6.00 -8.49
N SER A 69 -11.24 4.87 -8.19
CA SER A 69 -10.47 4.70 -6.95
C SER A 69 -9.31 3.75 -7.13
N VAL A 70 -8.18 4.19 -6.62
CA VAL A 70 -6.91 3.47 -6.64
C VAL A 70 -6.73 2.82 -5.27
N TYR A 71 -6.41 1.55 -5.27
CA TYR A 71 -6.11 0.79 -4.06
C TYR A 71 -4.66 0.40 -4.13
N CYS A 72 -3.89 0.78 -3.12
CA CYS A 72 -2.54 0.30 -2.98
C CYS A 72 -2.53 -0.73 -1.86
N VAL A 73 -2.03 -1.92 -2.19
CA VAL A 73 -1.96 -3.09 -1.32
C VAL A 73 -0.49 -3.33 -1.06
N PHE A 74 -0.05 -3.29 0.19
CA PHE A 74 1.28 -3.72 0.58
C PHE A 74 1.22 -5.00 1.40
N TYR A 75 2.21 -5.83 1.19
CA TYR A 75 2.35 -7.12 1.84
C TYR A 75 3.84 -7.41 2.04
N GLU A 76 4.14 -8.12 3.12
CA GLU A 76 5.47 -8.64 3.34
C GLU A 76 5.80 -9.63 2.22
N SER A 77 6.97 -9.47 1.59
CA SER A 77 7.39 -10.35 0.50
C SER A 77 7.83 -11.69 1.08
N PRO A 78 7.13 -12.81 0.80
CA PRO A 78 7.44 -14.11 1.38
C PRO A 78 8.70 -14.77 0.77
N PHE A 79 9.43 -14.08 -0.12
CA PHE A 79 10.47 -14.69 -0.97
C PHE A 79 11.91 -14.36 -0.55
N TRP A 80 12.14 -13.77 0.62
CA TRP A 80 13.50 -13.45 1.09
C TRP A 80 14.09 -14.46 2.09
N ASP A 81 13.38 -15.56 2.35
CA ASP A 81 13.85 -16.70 3.17
C ASP A 81 14.37 -17.88 2.30
N LEU A 82 14.91 -17.59 1.11
CA LEU A 82 15.39 -18.58 0.13
C LEU A 82 16.82 -18.31 -0.33
#